data_AF-A0A434C2T4-F1
#
_entry.id   AF-A0A434C2T4-F1
#
_cell.length_a   1.000
_cell.length_b   1.000
_cell.length_c   1.000
_cell.angle_alpha   90.00
_cell.angle_beta   90.00
_cell.angle_gamma   90.00
#
_symmetry.space_group_name_H-M   'P 1'
#
loop_
_entity.id
_entity.type
_entity.pdbx_description
1 polymer ?
#
loop_
_entity_poly.entity_id
_entity_poly.type
_entity_poly.pdbx_seq_one_letter_code
_entity_poly.pdbx_strand_id
1 'polypeptide(L)'
;MAMRAARGLSILILLFFAWANVLAWSSAAQAAEARRIATTDNSDYFGFDLRSDQNVTIDQCKTTCLGDPACRAFTYNKKAKWCFLKSDYNQLKTFNGAVAGKVVNIDGDPDIGAPPELAFFPNWMADQAQQYRNKLLGPAYDKPTEGMAALLNAAEQAVLTGDHRSAMLKYEAAVSVLPDDGQLWLNLARETLAVQPAASTSEASTLPANGTSAAFNAYKLS
;
A
#
# COMPACT_ATOMS: atom_id res chain seq x y z
N MET A 1 61.95 -11.12 -45.31
CA MET A 1 60.50 -10.84 -45.31
C MET A 1 59.98 -11.05 -43.89
N ALA A 2 59.59 -10.00 -43.16
CA ALA A 2 58.68 -10.13 -42.02
C ALA A 2 58.31 -8.75 -41.44
N MET A 3 57.03 -8.64 -41.05
CA MET A 3 56.45 -7.72 -40.07
C MET A 3 56.19 -6.25 -40.46
N ARG A 4 55.00 -6.02 -41.05
CA ARG A 4 54.20 -4.80 -40.86
C ARG A 4 52.72 -5.16 -40.74
N ALA A 5 52.27 -5.64 -39.57
CA ALA A 5 50.86 -5.88 -39.31
C ALA A 5 50.56 -5.89 -37.80
N ALA A 6 50.77 -4.76 -37.11
CA ALA A 6 50.47 -4.68 -35.67
C ALA A 6 49.92 -3.31 -35.20
N ARG A 7 49.64 -2.37 -36.10
CA ARG A 7 49.18 -1.02 -35.71
C ARG A 7 47.72 -0.70 -36.06
N GLY A 8 47.04 -1.54 -36.85
CA GLY A 8 45.63 -1.33 -37.23
C GLY A 8 44.61 -1.86 -36.22
N LEU A 9 44.96 -2.89 -35.45
CA LEU A 9 44.01 -3.59 -34.57
C LEU A 9 43.69 -2.79 -33.29
N SER A 10 44.63 -1.99 -32.79
CA SER A 10 44.47 -1.23 -31.53
C SER A 10 43.54 -0.01 -31.65
N ILE A 11 43.42 0.59 -32.83
CA ILE A 11 42.55 1.77 -33.03
C ILE A 11 41.08 1.34 -33.20
N LEU A 12 40.82 0.20 -33.83
CA LEU A 12 39.48 -0.38 -33.96
C LEU A 12 38.88 -0.84 -32.62
N ILE A 13 39.72 -1.34 -31.70
CA ILE A 13 39.27 -1.75 -30.35
C ILE A 13 38.93 -0.53 -29.49
N LEU A 14 39.72 0.56 -29.54
CA LEU A 14 39.44 1.77 -28.78
C LEU A 14 38.19 2.53 -29.28
N LEU A 15 37.91 2.49 -30.58
CA LEU A 15 36.68 3.06 -31.14
C LEU A 15 35.43 2.22 -30.80
N PHE A 16 35.56 0.89 -30.71
CA PHE A 16 34.48 0.01 -30.24
C PHE A 16 34.14 0.22 -28.76
N PHE A 17 35.16 0.42 -27.90
CA PHE A 17 34.95 0.73 -26.48
C PHE A 17 34.39 2.14 -26.25
N ALA A 18 34.68 3.11 -27.13
CA ALA A 18 34.09 4.45 -27.05
C ALA A 18 32.61 4.49 -27.49
N TRP A 19 32.16 3.59 -28.37
CA TRP A 19 30.75 3.50 -28.80
C TRP A 19 29.89 2.59 -27.90
N ALA A 20 30.48 1.58 -27.25
CA ALA A 20 29.75 0.71 -26.32
C ALA A 20 29.31 1.42 -25.02
N ASN A 21 29.96 2.53 -24.64
CA ASN A 21 29.62 3.29 -23.43
C ASN A 21 28.57 4.39 -23.64
N VAL A 22 28.21 4.72 -24.89
CA VAL A 22 27.20 5.78 -25.19
C VAL A 22 25.78 5.20 -25.25
N LEU A 23 25.63 3.89 -25.47
CA LEU A 23 24.33 3.23 -25.58
C LEU A 23 23.78 2.64 -24.27
N ALA A 24 24.52 2.74 -23.16
CA ALA A 24 24.11 2.15 -21.87
C ALA A 24 23.47 3.15 -20.88
N TRP A 25 23.34 4.43 -21.24
CA TRP A 25 22.78 5.49 -20.37
C TRP A 25 21.46 6.08 -20.86
N SER A 26 20.74 5.35 -21.72
CA SER A 26 19.40 5.76 -22.14
C SER A 26 18.34 5.15 -21.21
N SER A 27 17.94 6.01 -20.25
CA SER A 27 16.63 6.05 -19.60
C SER A 27 16.16 4.81 -18.82
N ALA A 28 16.66 4.66 -17.59
CA ALA A 28 15.75 4.32 -16.50
C ALA A 28 14.99 5.59 -16.12
N ALA A 29 14.06 6.03 -16.96
CA ALA A 29 12.97 6.86 -16.48
C ALA A 29 12.17 5.93 -15.57
N GLN A 30 12.47 5.97 -14.27
CA GLN A 30 11.61 5.40 -13.26
C GLN A 30 10.22 5.93 -13.57
N ALA A 31 9.31 5.05 -13.98
CA ALA A 31 7.91 5.41 -14.07
C ALA A 31 7.55 5.93 -12.69
N ALA A 32 7.43 7.25 -12.56
CA ALA A 32 6.91 7.85 -11.35
C ALA A 32 5.54 7.22 -11.20
N GLU A 33 5.39 6.36 -10.19
CA GLU A 33 4.10 5.80 -9.81
C GLU A 33 3.12 6.96 -9.82
N ALA A 34 2.10 6.90 -10.66
CA ALA A 34 1.20 8.01 -10.80
C ALA A 34 0.42 8.10 -9.48
N ARG A 35 0.78 9.05 -8.62
CA ARG A 35 0.18 9.25 -7.30
C ARG A 35 -1.04 10.16 -7.43
N ARG A 36 -2.13 9.83 -6.73
CA ARG A 36 -3.30 10.72 -6.60
C ARG A 36 -3.72 10.86 -5.14
N ILE A 37 -4.56 11.86 -4.87
CA ILE A 37 -5.17 12.04 -3.55
C ILE A 37 -6.58 11.45 -3.54
N ALA A 38 -6.86 10.57 -2.59
CA ALA A 38 -8.22 10.22 -2.19
C ALA A 38 -8.61 11.06 -0.97
N THR A 39 -9.75 11.76 -1.03
CA THR A 39 -10.22 12.65 0.04
C THR A 39 -11.46 12.12 0.74
N THR A 40 -11.57 12.41 2.03
CA THR A 40 -12.77 12.21 2.84
C THR A 40 -13.14 13.51 3.55
N ASP A 41 -14.37 13.97 3.32
CA ASP A 41 -14.91 15.17 3.97
C ASP A 41 -15.18 14.94 5.47
N ASN A 42 -15.17 16.04 6.23
CA ASN A 42 -15.46 16.08 7.66
C ASN A 42 -14.64 15.09 8.48
N SER A 43 -13.39 14.88 8.08
CA SER A 43 -12.51 13.88 8.67
C SER A 43 -11.08 14.41 8.83
N ASP A 44 -10.36 13.83 9.76
CA ASP A 44 -8.97 14.13 10.12
C ASP A 44 -8.15 12.85 10.27
N TYR A 45 -6.93 12.87 9.72
CA TYR A 45 -5.88 11.91 10.09
C TYR A 45 -5.08 12.47 11.27
N PHE A 46 -5.31 11.94 12.47
CA PHE A 46 -4.66 12.47 13.66
C PHE A 46 -3.17 12.08 13.73
N GLY A 47 -2.31 13.03 14.11
CA GLY A 47 -0.87 12.83 14.27
C GLY A 47 -0.08 12.82 12.95
N PHE A 48 1.15 12.28 13.03
CA PHE A 48 2.11 12.13 11.92
C PHE A 48 2.45 13.43 11.18
N ASP A 49 2.30 14.59 11.83
CA ASP A 49 2.50 15.89 11.19
C ASP A 49 3.97 16.11 10.81
N LEU A 50 4.21 16.38 9.53
CA LEU A 50 5.49 16.85 8.99
C LEU A 50 5.65 18.34 9.25
N ARG A 51 4.64 19.11 8.85
CA ARG A 51 4.56 20.58 8.97
C ARG A 51 3.14 21.05 8.65
N SER A 52 2.89 22.33 8.94
CA SER A 52 1.62 22.99 8.65
C SER A 52 1.80 24.19 7.73
N ASP A 53 1.13 24.17 6.59
CA ASP A 53 1.09 25.28 5.66
C ASP A 53 -0.19 26.10 5.87
N GLN A 54 -0.07 27.41 6.01
CA GLN A 54 -1.19 28.31 6.35
C GLN A 54 -1.61 29.15 5.15
N ASN A 55 -2.87 29.59 5.16
CA ASN A 55 -3.47 30.44 4.12
C ASN A 55 -3.40 29.82 2.71
N VAL A 56 -3.45 28.49 2.62
CA VAL A 56 -3.44 27.74 1.36
C VAL A 56 -4.84 27.26 0.99
N THR A 57 -5.08 27.03 -0.29
CA THR A 57 -6.29 26.33 -0.76
C THR A 57 -6.14 24.82 -0.60
N ILE A 58 -7.24 24.08 -0.68
CA ILE A 58 -7.18 22.61 -0.67
C ILE A 58 -6.39 22.04 -1.85
N ASP A 59 -6.45 22.68 -3.03
CA ASP A 59 -5.72 22.19 -4.21
C ASP A 59 -4.23 22.49 -4.11
N GLN A 60 -3.84 23.60 -3.47
CA GLN A 60 -2.46 23.84 -3.06
C GLN A 60 -1.99 22.77 -2.06
N CYS A 61 -2.81 22.46 -1.05
CA CYS A 61 -2.50 21.40 -0.07
C CYS A 61 -2.27 20.02 -0.74
N LYS A 62 -3.16 19.63 -1.67
CA LYS A 62 -3.00 18.40 -2.47
C LYS A 62 -1.71 18.41 -3.28
N THR A 63 -1.44 19.52 -3.98
CA THR A 63 -0.25 19.68 -4.83
C THR A 63 1.03 19.60 -4.01
N THR A 64 1.07 20.28 -2.86
CA THR A 64 2.23 20.24 -1.95
C THR A 64 2.45 18.82 -1.43
N CYS A 65 1.40 18.10 -1.04
CA CYS A 65 1.55 16.72 -0.57
C CYS A 65 2.05 15.78 -1.69
N LEU A 66 1.52 15.89 -2.91
CA LEU A 66 1.98 15.07 -4.03
C LEU A 66 3.43 15.38 -4.43
N GLY A 67 3.85 16.63 -4.32
CA GLY A 67 5.22 17.09 -4.59
C GLY A 67 6.23 16.78 -3.48
N ASP A 68 5.78 16.35 -2.30
CA ASP A 68 6.64 15.97 -1.17
C ASP A 68 6.67 14.44 -1.02
N PRO A 69 7.80 13.77 -1.34
CA PRO A 69 7.91 12.31 -1.22
C PRO A 69 7.69 11.78 0.19
N ALA A 70 7.90 12.59 1.23
CA ALA A 70 7.63 12.21 2.61
C ALA A 70 6.14 12.30 2.95
N CYS A 71 5.34 13.08 2.21
CA CYS A 71 3.93 13.23 2.48
C CYS A 71 3.14 12.01 2.00
N ARG A 72 2.42 11.38 2.92
CA ARG A 72 1.51 10.25 2.65
C ARG A 72 0.05 10.62 2.87
N ALA A 73 -0.21 11.67 3.64
CA ALA A 73 -1.54 12.19 3.88
C ALA A 73 -1.51 13.66 4.27
N PHE A 74 -2.69 14.27 4.37
CA PHE A 74 -2.88 15.58 4.96
C PHE A 74 -4.25 15.68 5.64
N THR A 75 -4.39 16.67 6.50
CA THR A 75 -5.70 17.19 6.93
C THR A 75 -5.78 18.67 6.56
N TYR A 76 -6.83 19.07 5.87
CA TYR A 76 -7.08 20.47 5.50
C TYR A 76 -8.25 21.05 6.30
N ASN A 77 -8.02 22.11 7.07
CA ASN A 77 -9.07 22.83 7.79
C ASN A 77 -9.68 23.92 6.90
N LYS A 78 -10.95 23.74 6.49
CA LYS A 78 -11.63 24.65 5.56
C LYS A 78 -11.77 26.08 6.09
N LYS A 79 -11.99 26.25 7.40
CA LYS A 79 -12.22 27.56 8.04
C LYS A 79 -10.91 28.32 8.22
N ALA A 80 -9.88 27.64 8.75
CA ALA A 80 -8.58 28.26 9.01
C ALA A 80 -7.70 28.37 7.75
N LYS A 81 -8.03 27.62 6.69
CA LYS A 81 -7.20 27.46 5.47
C LYS A 81 -5.80 26.95 5.80
N TRP A 82 -5.74 25.97 6.70
CA TRP A 82 -4.49 25.32 7.13
C TRP A 82 -4.43 23.91 6.56
N CYS A 83 -3.26 23.55 6.05
CA CYS A 83 -2.92 22.23 5.53
C CYS A 83 -1.89 21.60 6.46
N PHE A 84 -2.28 20.54 7.16
CA PHE A 84 -1.39 19.74 7.99
C PHE A 84 -0.87 18.57 7.15
N LEU A 85 0.35 18.67 6.64
CA LEU A 85 0.98 17.61 5.84
C LEU A 85 1.51 16.51 6.78
N LYS A 86 1.37 15.24 6.37
CA LYS A 86 1.61 14.11 7.25
C LYS A 86 2.49 13.04 6.62
N SER A 87 3.41 12.50 7.42
CA SER A 87 4.37 11.48 7.00
C SER A 87 3.75 10.09 6.87
N ASP A 88 2.61 9.90 7.53
CA ASP A 88 1.84 8.67 7.54
C ASP A 88 0.39 9.00 7.88
N TYR A 89 -0.46 7.98 7.93
CA TYR A 89 -1.83 8.11 8.39
C TYR A 89 -2.30 6.83 9.08
N ASN A 90 -3.34 6.98 9.89
CA ASN A 90 -4.03 5.86 10.51
C ASN A 90 -5.54 6.11 10.37
N GLN A 91 -6.35 5.75 11.36
CA GLN A 91 -7.80 5.84 11.30
C GLN A 91 -8.26 7.28 11.10
N LEU A 92 -9.27 7.41 10.25
CA LEU A 92 -10.01 8.66 10.10
C LEU A 92 -10.80 8.92 11.39
N LYS A 93 -10.67 10.13 11.90
CA LYS A 93 -11.52 10.65 12.98
C LYS A 93 -12.46 11.70 12.40
N THR A 94 -13.71 11.68 12.82
CA THR A 94 -14.68 12.70 12.43
C THR A 94 -14.23 14.06 12.95
N PHE A 95 -14.12 15.03 12.05
CA PHE A 95 -13.84 16.42 12.37
C PHE A 95 -14.57 17.34 11.39
N ASN A 96 -15.69 17.92 11.84
CA ASN A 96 -16.53 18.75 10.97
C ASN A 96 -15.76 19.96 10.44
N GLY A 97 -15.78 20.14 9.12
CA GLY A 97 -15.06 21.23 8.45
C GLY A 97 -13.59 20.95 8.14
N ALA A 98 -13.09 19.74 8.40
CA ALA A 98 -11.82 19.26 7.86
C ALA A 98 -12.02 18.42 6.58
N VAL A 99 -10.98 18.29 5.78
CA VAL A 99 -10.87 17.30 4.70
C VAL A 99 -9.60 16.51 4.91
N ALA A 100 -9.73 15.20 5.13
CA ALA A 100 -8.59 14.30 5.14
C ALA A 100 -8.28 13.90 3.71
N GLY A 101 -7.00 13.89 3.34
CA GLY A 101 -6.52 13.37 2.07
C GLY A 101 -5.41 12.37 2.31
N LYS A 102 -5.43 11.23 1.63
CA LYS A 102 -4.29 10.29 1.60
C LYS A 102 -3.79 10.14 0.17
N VAL A 103 -2.49 9.92 0.05
CA VAL A 103 -1.88 9.58 -1.24
C VAL A 103 -2.12 8.11 -1.50
N VAL A 104 -2.64 7.80 -2.69
CA VAL A 104 -2.82 6.44 -3.20
C VAL A 104 -2.13 6.33 -4.54
N ASN A 105 -1.65 5.13 -4.84
CA ASN A 105 -1.08 4.83 -6.15
C ASN A 105 -2.23 4.65 -7.16
N ILE A 106 -2.03 5.14 -8.38
CA ILE A 106 -2.87 4.80 -9.52
C ILE A 106 -2.30 3.51 -10.05
N ASP A 107 -2.87 2.40 -9.60
CA ASP A 107 -2.73 1.14 -10.31
C ASP A 107 -3.44 1.37 -11.65
N GLY A 108 -2.72 1.30 -12.76
CA GLY A 108 -3.23 1.61 -14.11
C GLY A 108 -4.25 0.60 -14.63
N ASP A 109 -4.81 -0.23 -13.74
CA ASP A 109 -5.79 -1.23 -14.08
C ASP A 109 -7.13 -0.54 -14.37
N PRO A 110 -7.77 -0.84 -15.51
CA PRO A 110 -9.09 -0.33 -15.82
C PRO A 110 -10.09 -0.72 -14.73
N ASP A 111 -10.95 0.21 -14.31
CA ASP A 111 -12.15 -0.14 -13.54
C ASP A 111 -13.07 -0.97 -14.43
N ILE A 112 -13.04 -2.30 -14.21
CA ILE A 112 -13.86 -3.28 -14.94
C ILE A 112 -15.22 -3.53 -14.27
N GLY A 113 -15.55 -2.75 -13.23
CA GLY A 113 -16.76 -2.90 -12.43
C GLY A 113 -16.66 -4.01 -11.38
N ALA A 114 -17.67 -4.07 -10.52
CA ALA A 114 -17.73 -5.06 -9.45
C ALA A 114 -17.67 -6.49 -10.02
N PRO A 115 -16.95 -7.40 -9.36
CA PRO A 115 -16.76 -8.73 -9.88
C PRO A 115 -18.06 -9.56 -9.73
N PRO A 116 -18.27 -10.55 -10.62
CA PRO A 116 -19.50 -11.34 -10.60
C PRO A 116 -19.64 -12.15 -9.32
N GLU A 117 -20.85 -12.60 -9.01
CA GLU A 117 -21.05 -13.50 -7.88
C GLU A 117 -20.34 -14.85 -8.11
N LEU A 118 -19.68 -15.38 -7.08
CA LEU A 118 -19.03 -16.69 -7.13
C LEU A 118 -20.07 -17.79 -6.89
N ALA A 119 -20.64 -18.35 -7.97
CA ALA A 119 -21.68 -19.38 -7.88
C ALA A 119 -21.26 -20.65 -7.09
N PHE A 120 -19.96 -20.91 -6.96
CA PHE A 120 -19.43 -22.02 -6.18
C PHE A 120 -19.22 -21.68 -4.69
N PHE A 121 -19.33 -20.42 -4.30
CA PHE A 121 -19.04 -19.94 -2.96
C PHE A 121 -20.32 -19.95 -2.11
N PRO A 122 -20.45 -20.85 -1.11
CA PRO A 122 -21.68 -20.98 -0.36
C PRO A 122 -22.01 -19.75 0.48
N ASN A 123 -23.30 -19.42 0.62
CA ASN A 123 -23.77 -18.28 1.43
C ASN A 123 -23.22 -18.27 2.86
N TRP A 124 -23.15 -19.43 3.52
CA TRP A 124 -22.61 -19.52 4.88
C TRP A 124 -21.14 -19.08 4.97
N MET A 125 -20.36 -19.30 3.90
CA MET A 125 -18.96 -18.88 3.83
C MET A 125 -18.86 -17.38 3.57
N ALA A 126 -19.80 -16.80 2.82
CA ALA A 126 -19.93 -15.36 2.65
C ALA A 126 -20.33 -14.67 3.96
N ASP A 127 -21.25 -15.26 4.72
CA ASP A 127 -21.61 -14.80 6.06
C ASP A 127 -20.42 -14.87 7.01
N GLN A 128 -19.65 -15.96 6.98
CA GLN A 128 -18.42 -16.10 7.76
C GLN A 128 -17.38 -15.04 7.39
N ALA A 129 -17.23 -14.73 6.10
CA ALA A 129 -16.32 -13.69 5.62
C ALA A 129 -16.75 -12.29 6.11
N GLN A 130 -18.05 -12.02 6.13
CA GLN A 130 -18.59 -10.77 6.68
C GLN A 130 -18.38 -10.70 8.20
N GLN A 131 -18.57 -11.81 8.93
CA GLN A 131 -18.31 -11.86 10.37
C GLN A 131 -16.83 -11.62 10.68
N TYR A 132 -15.92 -12.20 9.89
CA TYR A 132 -14.48 -11.96 10.03
C TYR A 132 -14.13 -10.48 9.79
N ARG A 133 -14.68 -9.86 8.73
CA ARG A 133 -14.55 -8.41 8.51
C ARG A 133 -15.06 -7.61 9.71
N ASN A 134 -16.28 -7.89 10.16
CA ASN A 134 -16.89 -7.20 11.30
C ASN A 134 -16.07 -7.35 12.58
N LYS A 135 -15.42 -8.49 12.79
CA LYS A 135 -14.51 -8.72 13.93
C LYS A 135 -13.33 -7.74 13.89
N LEU A 136 -12.63 -7.63 12.76
CA LEU A 136 -11.45 -6.73 12.63
C LEU A 136 -11.84 -5.25 12.66
N LEU A 137 -13.04 -4.92 12.19
CA LEU A 137 -13.54 -3.53 12.19
C LEU A 137 -14.21 -3.13 13.50
N GLY A 138 -14.68 -4.11 14.27
CA GLY A 138 -15.45 -3.90 15.49
C GLY A 138 -14.65 -3.27 16.65
N PRO A 139 -15.38 -2.84 17.70
CA PRO A 139 -14.78 -2.16 18.85
C PRO A 139 -13.93 -3.07 19.75
N ALA A 140 -14.06 -4.39 19.61
CA ALA A 140 -13.29 -5.37 20.38
C ALA A 140 -11.91 -5.67 19.76
N TYR A 141 -11.64 -5.20 18.54
CA TYR A 141 -10.33 -5.34 17.92
C TYR A 141 -9.45 -4.16 18.30
N ASP A 142 -8.28 -4.45 18.87
CA ASP A 142 -7.31 -3.44 19.27
C ASP A 142 -6.77 -2.71 18.03
N LYS A 143 -7.17 -1.45 17.93
CA LYS A 143 -6.81 -0.58 16.81
C LYS A 143 -5.32 -0.22 16.87
N PRO A 144 -4.59 -0.32 15.74
CA PRO A 144 -3.17 0.01 15.74
C PRO A 144 -2.96 1.48 16.05
N THR A 145 -1.80 1.79 16.63
CA THR A 145 -1.35 3.18 16.81
C THR A 145 -0.32 3.58 15.76
N GLU A 146 0.36 2.59 15.18
CA GLU A 146 1.29 2.76 14.08
C GLU A 146 0.58 3.33 12.84
N GLY A 147 1.33 4.08 12.03
CA GLY A 147 0.82 4.54 10.74
C GLY A 147 0.79 3.40 9.70
N MET A 148 0.00 3.59 8.65
CA MET A 148 -0.18 2.62 7.58
C MET A 148 1.15 2.20 6.96
N ALA A 149 2.03 3.15 6.63
CA ALA A 149 3.32 2.80 6.04
C ALA A 149 4.19 1.98 7.00
N ALA A 150 4.16 2.29 8.29
CA ALA A 150 4.86 1.49 9.29
C ALA A 150 4.30 0.06 9.42
N LEU A 151 2.97 -0.12 9.35
CA LEU A 151 2.33 -1.44 9.36
C LEU A 151 2.74 -2.27 8.15
N LEU A 152 2.70 -1.68 6.95
CA LEU A 152 3.04 -2.38 5.70
C LEU A 152 4.52 -2.76 5.66
N ASN A 153 5.42 -1.84 6.02
CA ASN A 153 6.84 -2.14 6.10
C ASN A 153 7.11 -3.28 7.10
N ALA A 154 6.45 -3.28 8.26
CA ALA A 154 6.61 -4.36 9.25
C ALA A 154 6.07 -5.69 8.74
N ALA A 155 4.94 -5.68 8.03
CA ALA A 155 4.38 -6.88 7.41
C ALA A 155 5.35 -7.46 6.37
N GLU A 156 5.82 -6.63 5.43
CA GLU A 156 6.75 -7.04 4.38
C GLU A 156 8.07 -7.59 4.93
N GLN A 157 8.64 -6.94 5.96
CA GLN A 157 9.83 -7.46 6.62
C GLN A 157 9.57 -8.82 7.28
N ALA A 158 8.40 -9.02 7.89
CA ALA A 158 8.03 -10.31 8.47
C ALA A 158 7.85 -11.40 7.40
N VAL A 159 7.29 -11.06 6.23
CA VAL A 159 7.24 -11.99 5.09
C VAL A 159 8.65 -12.38 4.63
N LEU A 160 9.56 -11.41 4.49
CA LEU A 160 10.94 -11.65 4.05
C LEU A 160 11.73 -12.55 5.01
N THR A 161 11.42 -12.52 6.31
CA THR A 161 12.07 -13.37 7.32
C THR A 161 11.32 -14.68 7.56
N GLY A 162 10.20 -14.92 6.87
CA GLY A 162 9.36 -16.11 7.03
C GLY A 162 8.47 -16.11 8.28
N ASP A 163 8.37 -14.97 8.99
CA ASP A 163 7.44 -14.79 10.11
C ASP A 163 6.05 -14.40 9.60
N HIS A 164 5.39 -15.35 8.94
CA HIS A 164 4.04 -15.17 8.38
C HIS A 164 2.99 -14.82 9.45
N ARG A 165 3.21 -15.22 10.70
CA ARG A 165 2.27 -14.89 11.80
C ARG A 165 2.32 -13.41 12.12
N SER A 166 3.51 -12.82 12.24
CA SER A 166 3.65 -11.38 12.41
C SER A 166 3.13 -10.62 11.19
N ALA A 167 3.41 -11.11 9.97
CA ALA A 167 2.88 -10.50 8.75
C ALA A 167 1.35 -10.49 8.71
N MET A 168 0.71 -11.63 9.01
CA MET A 168 -0.74 -11.76 9.13
C MET A 168 -1.31 -10.74 10.12
N LEU A 169 -0.77 -10.63 11.34
CA LEU A 169 -1.25 -9.68 12.34
C LEU A 169 -1.10 -8.22 11.90
N LYS A 170 -0.02 -7.88 11.18
CA LYS A 170 0.17 -6.53 10.63
C LYS A 170 -0.81 -6.22 9.49
N TYR A 171 -1.16 -7.20 8.66
CA TYR A 171 -2.21 -7.03 7.67
C TYR A 171 -3.62 -6.98 8.28
N GLU A 172 -3.92 -7.74 9.35
CA GLU A 172 -5.17 -7.57 10.12
C GLU A 172 -5.30 -6.14 10.66
N ALA A 173 -4.20 -5.59 11.20
CA ALA A 173 -4.16 -4.21 11.66
C ALA A 173 -4.38 -3.24 10.50
N ALA A 174 -3.71 -3.43 9.36
CA ALA A 174 -3.84 -2.58 8.18
C ALA A 174 -5.28 -2.56 7.62
N VAL A 175 -5.94 -3.72 7.46
CA VAL A 175 -7.35 -3.76 7.01
C VAL A 175 -8.29 -3.13 8.04
N SER A 176 -7.94 -3.12 9.33
CA SER A 176 -8.71 -2.42 10.35
C SER A 176 -8.67 -0.89 10.21
N VAL A 177 -7.63 -0.35 9.54
CA VAL A 177 -7.46 1.07 9.23
C VAL A 177 -8.07 1.40 7.87
N LEU A 178 -7.83 0.56 6.86
CA LEU A 178 -8.31 0.76 5.50
C LEU A 178 -9.05 -0.48 4.98
N PRO A 179 -10.33 -0.63 5.34
CA PRO A 179 -11.06 -1.87 5.08
C PRO A 179 -11.51 -2.03 3.63
N ASP A 180 -11.47 -0.97 2.83
CA ASP A 180 -11.95 -0.97 1.44
C ASP A 180 -10.81 -1.15 0.43
N ASP A 181 -9.63 -1.57 0.90
CA ASP A 181 -8.47 -1.86 0.04
C ASP A 181 -8.35 -3.38 -0.17
N GLY A 182 -8.68 -3.83 -1.38
CA GLY A 182 -8.67 -5.25 -1.74
C GLY A 182 -7.28 -5.90 -1.67
N GLN A 183 -6.20 -5.15 -1.90
CA GLN A 183 -4.84 -5.67 -1.83
C GLN A 183 -4.43 -5.98 -0.40
N LEU A 184 -4.85 -5.17 0.58
CA LEU A 184 -4.63 -5.47 1.99
C LEU A 184 -5.32 -6.78 2.42
N TRP A 185 -6.56 -6.99 1.96
CA TRP A 185 -7.28 -8.25 2.22
C TRP A 185 -6.64 -9.45 1.51
N LEU A 186 -6.13 -9.26 0.28
CA LEU A 186 -5.46 -10.30 -0.46
C LEU A 186 -4.16 -10.73 0.22
N ASN A 187 -3.36 -9.76 0.68
CA ASN A 187 -2.14 -10.03 1.43
C ASN A 187 -2.44 -10.68 2.79
N LEU A 188 -3.48 -10.22 3.49
CA LEU A 188 -3.95 -10.88 4.71
C LEU A 188 -4.30 -12.35 4.44
N ALA A 189 -5.01 -12.65 3.36
CA ALA A 189 -5.37 -14.03 2.99
C ALA A 189 -4.12 -14.90 2.76
N ARG A 190 -3.16 -14.39 1.99
CA ARG A 190 -1.89 -15.09 1.68
C ARG A 190 -1.12 -15.40 2.96
N GLU A 191 -0.92 -14.40 3.81
CA GLU A 191 -0.15 -14.58 5.03
C GLU A 191 -0.87 -15.48 6.04
N THR A 192 -2.19 -15.37 6.16
CA THR A 192 -2.99 -16.27 7.01
C THR A 192 -2.82 -17.73 6.61
N LEU A 193 -2.79 -18.03 5.30
CA LEU A 193 -2.59 -19.38 4.78
C LEU A 193 -1.15 -19.87 4.92
N ALA A 194 -0.18 -18.97 5.05
CA ALA A 194 1.23 -19.30 5.25
C ALA A 194 1.60 -19.51 6.73
N VAL A 195 0.74 -19.11 7.68
CA VAL A 195 0.96 -19.34 9.11
C VAL A 195 0.94 -20.84 9.43
N GLN A 196 1.99 -21.32 10.10
CA GLN A 196 2.00 -22.65 10.70
C GLN A 196 1.13 -22.66 11.98
N PRO A 197 0.12 -23.54 12.07
CA PRO A 197 -0.73 -23.63 13.25
C PRO A 197 0.05 -24.01 14.51
N ALA A 198 -0.23 -23.31 15.61
CA ALA A 198 0.33 -23.67 16.91
C ALA A 198 -0.24 -25.01 17.40
N ALA A 199 0.61 -25.86 17.97
CA ALA A 199 0.20 -27.16 18.50
C ALA A 199 -0.86 -27.01 19.61
N SER A 200 -1.81 -27.96 19.65
CA SER A 200 -2.88 -28.00 20.65
C SER A 200 -3.82 -26.79 20.66
N THR A 201 -3.97 -26.11 19.51
CA THR A 201 -4.93 -25.01 19.31
C THR A 201 -5.95 -25.35 18.23
N SER A 202 -6.98 -24.51 18.06
CA SER A 202 -7.93 -24.61 16.95
C SER A 202 -7.42 -23.98 15.65
N GLU A 203 -6.17 -23.51 15.60
CA GLU A 203 -5.62 -22.79 14.44
C GLU A 203 -5.59 -23.61 13.16
N ALA A 204 -5.46 -24.94 13.27
CA ALA A 204 -5.48 -25.84 12.12
C ALA A 204 -6.81 -25.77 11.33
N SER A 205 -7.92 -25.39 11.98
CA SER A 205 -9.20 -25.17 11.32
C SER A 205 -9.53 -23.68 11.13
N THR A 206 -9.14 -22.81 12.06
CA THR A 206 -9.50 -21.38 11.98
C THR A 206 -8.66 -20.58 10.99
N LEU A 207 -7.38 -20.89 10.79
CA LEU A 207 -6.53 -20.17 9.83
C LEU A 207 -7.00 -20.34 8.38
N PRO A 208 -7.27 -21.57 7.87
CA PRO A 208 -7.82 -21.73 6.51
C PRO A 208 -9.17 -21.03 6.32
N ALA A 209 -10.03 -21.08 7.35
CA ALA A 209 -11.32 -20.39 7.35
C ALA A 209 -11.15 -18.87 7.27
N ASN A 210 -10.25 -18.29 8.06
CA ASN A 210 -9.95 -16.85 8.03
C ASN A 210 -9.26 -16.43 6.73
N GLY A 211 -8.35 -17.23 6.20
CA GLY A 211 -7.71 -16.98 4.90
C GLY A 211 -8.73 -16.95 3.76
N THR A 212 -9.71 -17.86 3.78
CA THR A 212 -10.82 -17.86 2.82
C THR A 212 -11.72 -16.63 2.99
N SER A 213 -12.05 -16.27 4.24
CA SER A 213 -12.79 -15.06 4.56
C SER A 213 -12.09 -13.79 4.05
N ALA A 214 -10.77 -13.69 4.26
CA ALA A 214 -9.97 -12.57 3.78
C ALA A 214 -9.92 -12.51 2.24
N ALA A 215 -9.71 -13.66 1.58
CA ALA A 215 -9.72 -13.75 0.11
C ALA A 215 -11.07 -13.34 -0.49
N PHE A 216 -12.18 -13.72 0.14
CA PHE A 216 -13.51 -13.31 -0.32
C PHE A 216 -13.74 -11.80 -0.15
N ASN A 217 -13.26 -11.20 0.95
CA ASN A 217 -13.30 -9.75 1.12
C ASN A 217 -12.43 -9.02 0.08
N ALA A 218 -11.26 -9.58 -0.25
CA ALA A 218 -10.40 -9.06 -1.32
C ALA A 218 -11.12 -9.09 -2.68
N TYR A 219 -11.73 -10.23 -3.02
CA TYR A 219 -12.50 -10.39 -4.25
C TYR A 219 -13.64 -9.37 -4.35
N LYS A 220 -14.38 -9.10 -3.28
CA LYS A 220 -15.45 -8.10 -3.32
C LYS A 220 -14.96 -6.66 -3.57
N LEU A 221 -13.67 -6.41 -3.43
CA LEU A 221 -13.03 -5.09 -3.55
C LEU A 221 -12.12 -4.98 -4.78
N SER A 222 -11.98 -6.05 -5.58
CA SER A 222 -11.20 -6.08 -6.82
C SER A 222 -11.97 -5.56 -8.02
#